data_AF-A0A7S1LAZ5-F1
#
_entry.id   AF-A0A7S1LAZ5-F1
#
_cell.length_a   1.000
_cell.length_b   1.000
_cell.length_c   1.000
_cell.angle_alpha   90.00
_cell.angle_beta   90.00
_cell.angle_gamma   90.00
#
_symmetry.space_group_name_H-M   'P 1'
#
loop_
_entity.id
_entity.type
_entity.pdbx_description
1 polymer ?
#
loop_
_entity_poly.entity_id
_entity_poly.type
_entity_poly.pdbx_seq_one_letter_code
_entity_poly.pdbx_strand_id
1 'polypeptide(L)'
;VAKYIALAAIARSGALAVWLDLDVYLPRDPTAALHDALRLAGSPPLAIAGFLTSASLSPSVIAARGREASDLLLRYASWLYEHPYLLDHQGWDAFLHHKDGEFAGGWDYKGRNITSTPNDGLQFSFAPG
;
A
#
# COMPACT_ATOMS: atom_id res chain seq x y z
N VAL A 1 -7.38 -6.71 3.31
CA VAL A 1 -7.45 -6.71 4.80
C VAL A 1 -6.53 -7.76 5.44
N ALA A 2 -6.71 -9.07 5.19
CA ALA A 2 -5.95 -10.13 5.88
C ALA A 2 -4.41 -9.97 5.81
N LYS A 3 -3.88 -9.56 4.64
CA LYS A 3 -2.44 -9.32 4.47
C LYS A 3 -1.85 -8.31 5.46
N TYR A 4 -2.57 -7.22 5.73
CA TYR A 4 -2.12 -6.17 6.64
C TYR A 4 -2.12 -6.62 8.11
N ILE A 5 -3.10 -7.45 8.50
CA ILE A 5 -3.17 -8.03 9.83
C ILE A 5 -1.99 -9.00 10.05
N ALA A 6 -1.69 -9.84 9.06
CA ALA A 6 -0.56 -10.77 9.13
C ALA A 6 0.79 -10.03 9.20
N LEU A 7 0.99 -9.03 8.34
CA LEU A 7 2.17 -8.18 8.38
C LEU A 7 2.34 -7.48 9.74
N ALA A 8 1.26 -6.92 10.29
CA ALA A 8 1.30 -6.23 11.58
C ALA A 8 1.69 -7.17 12.72
N ALA A 9 1.10 -8.38 12.76
CA ALA A 9 1.43 -9.38 13.77
C ALA A 9 2.91 -9.77 13.75
N ILE A 10 3.48 -9.99 12.56
CA ILE A 10 4.90 -10.32 12.40
C ILE A 10 5.78 -9.11 12.77
N ALA A 11 5.48 -7.93 12.24
CA ALA A 11 6.27 -6.71 12.49
C ALA A 11 6.31 -6.36 13.99
N ARG A 12 5.20 -6.56 14.71
CA ARG A 12 5.10 -6.34 16.16
C ARG A 12 6.03 -7.22 16.98
N SER A 13 6.41 -8.40 16.48
CA SER A 13 7.38 -9.28 17.15
C SER A 13 8.83 -8.78 17.04
N GLY A 14 9.08 -7.73 16.24
CA GLY A 14 10.41 -7.22 15.92
C GLY A 14 11.04 -7.88 14.70
N ALA A 15 10.41 -8.93 14.15
CA ALA A 15 10.81 -9.54 12.89
C ALA A 15 10.56 -8.59 11.70
N LEU A 16 11.33 -8.80 10.62
CA LEU A 16 11.02 -8.21 9.33
C LEU A 16 9.83 -8.95 8.71
N ALA A 17 8.71 -8.26 8.55
CA ALA A 17 7.57 -8.77 7.81
C ALA A 17 7.67 -8.30 6.35
N VAL A 18 7.58 -9.21 5.39
CA VAL A 18 7.57 -8.89 3.96
C VAL A 18 6.36 -9.55 3.32
N TRP A 19 5.60 -8.77 2.55
CA TRP A 19 4.54 -9.24 1.68
C TRP A 19 4.98 -9.09 0.23
N LEU A 20 4.71 -10.12 -0.56
CA LEU A 20 4.93 -10.19 -1.99
C LEU A 20 3.66 -10.76 -2.61
N ASP A 21 3.08 -10.06 -3.59
CA ASP A 21 2.02 -10.65 -4.40
C ASP A 21 2.58 -11.82 -5.23
N LEU A 22 1.72 -12.77 -5.61
CA LEU A 22 2.13 -14.03 -6.24
C LEU A 22 2.68 -13.86 -7.66
N ASP A 23 2.43 -12.71 -8.27
CA ASP A 23 2.92 -12.31 -9.58
C ASP A 23 4.21 -11.47 -9.51
N VAL A 24 4.77 -11.26 -8.32
CA VAL A 24 6.06 -10.60 -8.14
C VAL A 24 7.19 -11.59 -8.44
N TYR A 25 7.94 -11.31 -9.51
CA TYR A 25 9.15 -12.04 -9.85
C TYR A 25 10.38 -11.42 -9.19
N LEU A 26 11.10 -12.21 -8.39
CA LEU A 26 12.35 -11.79 -7.75
C LEU A 26 13.54 -12.49 -8.41
N PRO A 27 14.34 -11.77 -9.22
CA PRO A 27 15.50 -12.39 -9.89
C PRO A 27 16.64 -12.74 -8.91
N ARG A 28 16.62 -12.16 -7.70
CA ARG A 28 17.60 -12.35 -6.62
C ARG A 28 16.91 -12.16 -5.27
N ASP A 29 17.53 -12.66 -4.20
CA ASP A 29 17.07 -12.42 -2.83
C ASP A 29 17.10 -10.91 -2.48
N PRO A 30 15.95 -10.29 -2.17
CA PRO A 30 15.87 -8.86 -1.86
C PRO A 30 16.17 -8.53 -0.39
N THR A 31 16.44 -9.52 0.46
CA THR A 31 16.52 -9.35 1.92
C THR A 31 17.46 -8.23 2.35
N ALA A 32 18.67 -8.17 1.79
CA ALA A 32 19.64 -7.12 2.14
C ALA A 32 19.12 -5.72 1.82
N ALA A 33 18.56 -5.52 0.62
CA ALA A 33 18.00 -4.23 0.19
C ALA A 33 16.82 -3.79 1.07
N LEU A 34 15.94 -4.73 1.45
CA LEU A 34 14.82 -4.45 2.36
C LEU A 34 15.31 -4.08 3.77
N HIS A 35 16.37 -4.74 4.25
CA HIS A 35 17.00 -4.39 5.51
C HIS A 35 17.60 -2.98 5.48
N ASP A 36 18.25 -2.61 4.39
CA ASP A 36 18.88 -1.29 4.24
C ASP A 36 17.83 -0.18 4.15
N ALA A 37 16.76 -0.39 3.36
CA ALA A 37 15.64 0.55 3.25
C ALA A 37 15.00 0.87 4.62
N LEU A 38 14.92 -0.12 5.50
CA LEU A 38 14.34 0.00 6.85
C LEU A 38 15.36 0.35 7.95
N ARG A 39 16.66 0.38 7.64
CA ARG A 39 17.74 0.69 8.62
C ARG A 39 18.22 2.12 8.57
N LEU A 40 18.02 2.83 7.47
CA LEU A 40 18.44 4.22 7.34
C LEU A 40 17.86 5.05 8.50
N ALA A 41 18.70 5.81 9.19
CA ALA A 41 18.26 6.63 10.31
C ALA A 41 17.21 7.65 9.82
N GLY A 42 16.01 7.61 10.41
CA GLY A 42 14.87 8.41 9.95
C GLY A 42 14.03 7.76 8.84
N SER A 43 14.36 6.53 8.39
CA SER A 43 13.47 5.77 7.51
C SER A 43 12.18 5.39 8.23
N PRO A 44 11.04 5.47 7.54
CA PRO A 44 9.79 4.96 8.08
C PRO A 44 9.93 3.45 8.36
N PRO A 45 9.31 2.93 9.43
CA PRO A 45 9.34 1.52 9.80
C PRO A 45 8.57 0.61 8.80
N LEU A 46 8.04 1.22 7.73
CA LEU A 46 7.26 0.64 6.66
C LEU A 46 7.80 1.14 5.32
N ALA A 47 8.07 0.23 4.40
CA ALA A 47 8.39 0.50 3.00
C ALA A 47 7.31 -0.14 2.11
N ILE A 48 6.82 0.62 1.13
CA ILE A 48 5.83 0.18 0.15
C ILE A 48 6.43 0.49 -1.22
N ALA A 49 6.33 -0.44 -2.17
CA ALA A 49 6.78 -0.18 -3.53
C ALA A 49 5.95 0.93 -4.19
N GLY A 50 6.55 1.68 -5.11
CA GLY A 50 5.82 2.56 -6.02
C GLY A 50 5.42 1.83 -7.30
N PHE A 51 4.49 2.39 -8.06
CA PHE A 51 4.29 1.99 -9.44
C PHE A 51 5.48 2.43 -10.31
N LEU A 52 5.72 1.72 -11.42
CA LEU A 52 6.81 2.07 -12.34
C LEU A 52 6.52 3.33 -13.15
N THR A 53 5.25 3.57 -13.47
CA THR A 53 4.80 4.63 -14.38
C THR A 53 4.04 5.74 -13.69
N SER A 54 3.84 5.65 -12.37
CA SER A 54 3.18 6.70 -11.59
C SER A 54 3.83 6.84 -10.22
N ALA A 55 3.58 7.98 -9.58
CA ALA A 55 4.04 8.24 -8.23
C ALA A 55 3.20 7.51 -7.17
N SER A 56 2.14 6.81 -7.55
CA SER A 56 1.28 6.07 -6.63
C SER A 56 2.00 4.93 -5.92
N LEU A 57 1.47 4.53 -4.76
CA LEU A 57 1.95 3.38 -4.00
C LEU A 57 1.32 2.07 -4.47
N SER A 58 2.15 1.05 -4.64
CA SER A 58 1.74 -0.31 -4.99
C SER A 58 1.88 -1.25 -3.78
N PRO A 59 0.80 -1.89 -3.34
CA PRO A 59 0.83 -2.83 -2.23
C PRO A 59 1.30 -4.24 -2.64
N SER A 60 1.93 -4.37 -3.81
CA SER A 60 2.47 -5.65 -4.31
C SER A 60 3.74 -6.08 -3.59
N VAL A 61 4.51 -5.12 -3.08
CA VAL A 61 5.67 -5.36 -2.20
C VAL A 61 5.58 -4.42 -1.01
N ILE A 62 5.50 -4.99 0.18
CA ILE A 62 5.45 -4.26 1.45
C ILE A 62 6.46 -4.87 2.41
N ALA A 63 7.29 -4.05 3.05
CA ALA A 63 8.19 -4.47 4.10
C ALA A 63 7.95 -3.63 5.36
N ALA A 64 7.84 -4.29 6.52
CA ALA A 64 7.50 -3.65 7.77
C ALA A 64 8.32 -4.23 8.92
N ARG A 65 8.71 -3.39 9.88
CA ARG A 65 9.34 -3.84 11.13
C ARG A 65 8.95 -2.94 12.29
N GLY A 66 8.72 -3.56 13.44
CA GLY A 66 8.51 -2.84 14.69
C GLY A 66 7.07 -2.42 14.92
N ARG A 67 6.83 -1.85 16.11
CA ARG A 67 5.50 -1.53 16.62
C ARG A 67 4.81 -0.43 15.82
N GLU A 68 5.53 0.62 15.44
CA GLU A 68 4.96 1.74 14.70
C GLU A 68 4.41 1.32 13.33
N ALA A 69 5.14 0.48 12.58
CA ALA A 69 4.62 -0.08 11.34
C ALA A 69 3.42 -1.01 11.56
N SER A 70 3.46 -1.83 12.62
CA SER A 70 2.29 -2.64 13.00
C SER A 70 1.06 -1.78 13.25
N ASP A 71 1.19 -0.69 14.00
CA ASP A 71 0.08 0.20 14.31
C ASP A 71 -0.46 0.88 13.04
N LEU A 72 0.42 1.31 12.14
CA LEU A 72 0.04 1.88 10.85
C LEU A 72 -0.71 0.87 9.95
N LEU A 73 -0.21 -0.37 9.87
CA LEU A 73 -0.85 -1.46 9.11
C LEU A 73 -2.23 -1.81 9.66
N LEU A 74 -2.41 -1.83 10.99
CA LEU A 74 -3.71 -2.09 11.61
C LEU A 74 -4.69 -0.93 11.38
N ARG A 75 -4.22 0.32 11.45
CA ARG A 75 -5.04 1.49 11.09
C ARG A 75 -5.49 1.43 9.63
N TYR A 76 -4.59 1.05 8.72
CA TYR A 76 -4.95 0.88 7.31
C TYR A 76 -5.92 -0.28 7.09
N ALA A 77 -5.74 -1.40 7.79
CA ALA A 77 -6.67 -2.53 7.74
C ALA A 77 -8.08 -2.13 8.21
N SER A 78 -8.18 -1.33 9.28
CA SER A 78 -9.45 -0.77 9.76
C SER A 78 -10.07 0.19 8.74
N TRP A 79 -9.25 1.05 8.14
CA TRP A 79 -9.71 1.98 7.12
C TRP A 79 -10.27 1.27 5.89
N LEU A 80 -9.62 0.20 5.41
CA LEU A 80 -10.15 -0.64 4.32
C LEU A 80 -11.47 -1.34 4.68
N TYR A 81 -11.69 -1.66 5.96
CA TYR A 81 -12.95 -2.23 6.41
C TYR A 81 -14.10 -1.21 6.32
N GLU A 82 -13.81 0.07 6.58
CA GLU A 82 -14.75 1.18 6.42
C GLU A 82 -14.97 1.56 4.94
N HIS A 83 -14.03 1.20 4.05
CA HIS A 83 -14.05 1.49 2.61
C HIS A 83 -13.99 0.21 1.76
N PRO A 84 -14.99 -0.69 1.86
CA PRO A 84 -14.91 -2.06 1.33
C PRO A 84 -14.88 -2.16 -0.21
N TYR A 85 -15.20 -1.07 -0.91
CA TYR A 85 -15.22 -1.02 -2.37
C TYR A 85 -13.95 -0.43 -2.97
N LEU A 86 -12.98 -0.02 -2.14
CA LEU A 86 -11.69 0.45 -2.61
C LEU A 86 -10.72 -0.71 -2.75
N LEU A 87 -10.03 -0.72 -3.89
CA LEU A 87 -8.89 -1.58 -4.07
C LEU A 87 -7.75 -1.04 -3.22
N ASP A 88 -6.97 -1.94 -2.68
CA ASP A 88 -5.92 -1.63 -1.72
C ASP A 88 -4.78 -0.79 -2.30
N HIS A 89 -4.55 -0.82 -3.62
CA HIS A 89 -3.62 0.08 -4.30
C HIS A 89 -4.14 1.51 -4.41
N GLN A 90 -5.46 1.71 -4.45
CA GLN A 90 -6.06 3.04 -4.42
C GLN A 90 -6.08 3.60 -2.99
N GLY A 91 -6.24 2.70 -2.01
CA GLY A 91 -6.40 3.07 -0.61
C GLY A 91 -5.16 3.65 0.04
N TRP A 92 -3.95 3.24 -0.35
CA TRP A 92 -2.72 3.71 0.32
C TRP A 92 -2.46 5.19 0.09
N ASP A 93 -2.58 5.68 -1.14
CA ASP A 93 -2.39 7.10 -1.42
C ASP A 93 -3.47 7.95 -0.73
N ALA A 94 -4.71 7.48 -0.74
CA ALA A 94 -5.82 8.14 -0.04
C ALA A 94 -5.60 8.17 1.48
N PHE A 95 -5.21 7.04 2.08
CA PHE A 95 -4.98 6.88 3.52
C PHE A 95 -3.79 7.70 4.03
N LEU A 96 -2.71 7.77 3.25
CA LEU A 96 -1.50 8.53 3.62
C LEU A 96 -1.58 10.00 3.19
N HIS A 97 -2.67 10.42 2.53
CA HIS A 97 -2.77 11.73 1.87
C HIS A 97 -1.57 12.03 0.97
N HIS A 98 -1.13 11.01 0.21
CA HIS A 98 0.02 11.09 -0.67
C HIS A 98 -0.31 11.94 -1.89
N LYS A 99 -0.05 13.24 -1.81
CA LYS A 99 -0.53 14.25 -2.76
C LYS A 99 -0.07 14.05 -4.21
N ASP A 100 1.06 13.38 -4.40
CA ASP A 100 1.63 13.11 -5.72
C ASP A 100 1.08 11.82 -6.35
N GLY A 101 0.39 10.98 -5.57
CA GLY A 101 -0.24 9.76 -6.06
C GLY A 101 -1.51 10.03 -6.88
N GLU A 102 -1.71 9.25 -7.94
CA GLU A 102 -2.87 9.37 -8.84
C GLU A 102 -4.19 9.01 -8.15
N PHE A 103 -4.12 8.27 -7.04
CA PHE A 103 -5.28 7.84 -6.26
C PHE A 103 -5.54 8.72 -5.02
N ALA A 104 -4.83 9.84 -4.89
CA ALA A 104 -5.08 10.81 -3.85
C ALA A 104 -6.50 11.40 -3.99
N GLY A 105 -7.23 11.47 -2.88
CA GLY A 105 -8.53 12.16 -2.83
C GLY A 105 -9.67 11.38 -2.19
N GLY A 106 -10.89 11.91 -2.38
CA GLY A 106 -12.12 11.35 -1.84
C GLY A 106 -12.73 10.30 -2.75
N TRP A 107 -13.35 9.29 -2.15
CA TRP A 107 -13.97 8.18 -2.86
C TRP A 107 -15.42 8.00 -2.39
N ASP A 108 -16.32 7.67 -3.31
CA ASP A 108 -17.71 7.37 -2.95
C ASP A 108 -17.90 5.91 -2.49
N TYR A 109 -19.11 5.61 -2.04
CA TYR A 109 -19.51 4.26 -1.61
C TYR A 109 -19.48 3.21 -2.73
N LYS A 110 -19.19 3.58 -3.98
CA LYS A 110 -19.00 2.67 -5.13
C LYS A 110 -17.54 2.54 -5.53
N GLY A 111 -16.60 3.13 -4.80
CA GLY A 111 -15.18 3.12 -5.13
C GLY A 111 -14.83 4.03 -6.32
N ARG A 112 -15.61 5.09 -6.58
CA ARG A 112 -15.30 6.09 -7.61
C ARG A 112 -14.60 7.30 -6.99
N ASN A 113 -13.53 7.79 -7.61
CA ASN A 113 -12.84 9.00 -7.18
C ASN A 113 -13.75 10.21 -7.45
N ILE A 114 -14.17 10.92 -6.40
CA ILE A 114 -15.07 12.07 -6.47
C ILE A 114 -14.32 13.42 -6.49
N THR A 115 -13.00 13.37 -6.37
CA THR A 115 -12.13 14.55 -6.31
C THR A 115 -11.30 14.75 -7.57
N SER A 116 -11.14 13.74 -8.41
CA SER A 116 -10.57 13.89 -9.74
C SER A 116 -11.59 14.55 -10.68
N THR A 117 -11.29 15.74 -11.19
CA THR A 117 -11.86 16.23 -12.45
C THR A 117 -11.70 15.13 -13.51
N PRO A 118 -12.61 14.97 -14.48
CA PRO A 118 -12.51 13.92 -15.49
C PRO A 118 -11.27 14.21 -16.34
N ASN A 119 -10.15 13.62 -15.95
CA ASN A 119 -8.97 13.52 -16.79
C ASN A 119 -9.23 12.37 -17.75
N ASP A 120 -8.89 12.56 -19.01
CA ASP A 120 -8.85 11.55 -20.08
C ASP A 120 -7.78 10.46 -19.81
N GLY A 121 -7.68 9.99 -18.56
CA GLY A 121 -6.84 8.91 -18.10
C GLY A 121 -7.59 7.58 -18.21
N LEU A 122 -6.88 6.58 -18.73
CA LEU A 122 -7.38 5.28 -19.13
C LEU A 122 -8.39 4.66 -18.13
N GLN A 123 -9.66 4.68 -18.54
CA GLN A 123 -10.73 3.87 -17.96
C GLN A 123 -10.46 2.39 -18.25
N PHE A 124 -9.57 1.74 -17.50
CA PHE A 124 -9.50 0.28 -17.45
C PHE A 124 -10.25 -0.24 -16.22
N SER A 125 -11.54 0.05 -16.16
CA SER A 125 -12.47 -0.79 -15.41
C SER A 125 -12.92 -1.92 -16.32
N PHE A 126 -12.55 -3.16 -16.01
CA PHE A 126 -13.06 -4.36 -16.68
C PHE A 126 -14.44 -4.79 -16.13
N ALA A 127 -15.24 -3.87 -15.61
CA ALA A 127 -16.64 -4.16 -15.34
C ALA A 127 -17.44 -3.97 -16.64
N PRO A 128 -18.08 -5.02 -17.21
CA PRO A 128 -18.95 -4.83 -18.35
C PRO A 128 -20.14 -3.96 -17.94
N GLY A 129 -20.33 -2.85 -18.66
CA GLY A 129 -21.54 -2.04 -18.62
C GLY A 129 -22.67 -2.65 -19.44
#